data_AF-A0A2P4QGL4-F1
#
_entry.id   AF-A0A2P4QGL4-F1
#
_cell.length_a   1.000
_cell.length_b   1.000
_cell.length_c   1.000
_cell.angle_alpha   90.00
_cell.angle_beta   90.00
_cell.angle_gamma   90.00
#
_symmetry.space_group_name_H-M   'P 1'
#
loop_
_entity.id
_entity.type
_entity.pdbx_description
1 polymer ?
#
loop_
_entity_poly.entity_id
_entity_poly.type
_entity_poly.pdbx_seq_one_letter_code
_entity_poly.pdbx_strand_id
1 'polypeptide(L)' 'MLMWEISSGQPPFINYEHNYYLAMNIVNGLGPKIVSGTPLEYKKMIVKDFSAKIKMTIYNKNSNVRFVLEHL' A
#
# COMPACT_ATOMS: atom_id res chain seq x y z
N MET A 1 -0.34 -6.20 0.01
CA MET A 1 1.00 -5.83 0.54
C MET A 1 1.88 -7.06 0.60
N LEU A 2 1.44 -8.15 1.25
CA LEU A 2 2.14 -9.43 1.23
C LEU A 2 2.52 -9.93 -0.18
N MET A 3 1.57 -9.96 -1.13
CA MET A 3 1.87 -10.37 -2.52
C MET A 3 2.90 -9.46 -3.21
N TRP A 4 2.98 -8.20 -2.79
CA TRP A 4 3.96 -7.27 -3.33
C TRP A 4 5.35 -7.56 -2.76
N GLU A 5 5.48 -7.73 -1.43
CA GLU A 5 6.74 -8.07 -0.77
C GLU A 5 7.34 -9.38 -1.28
N ILE A 6 6.50 -10.40 -1.50
CA ILE A 6 6.94 -11.68 -2.09
C ILE A 6 7.44 -11.47 -3.53
N SER A 7 6.76 -10.63 -4.31
CA SER A 7 7.14 -10.39 -5.71
C SER A 7 8.34 -9.44 -5.87
N SER A 8 8.54 -8.50 -4.94
CA SER A 8 9.60 -7.49 -5.01
C SER A 8 10.83 -7.89 -4.20
N GLY A 9 10.68 -8.80 -3.24
CA GLY A 9 11.71 -9.12 -2.25
C GLY A 9 12.02 -7.95 -1.30
N GLN A 10 11.17 -6.93 -1.26
CA GLN A 10 11.42 -5.69 -0.51
C GLN A 10 10.18 -5.27 0.29
N PRO A 11 10.38 -4.53 1.40
CA PRO A 11 9.31 -3.81 2.06
C PRO A 11 8.71 -2.74 1.14
N PRO A 12 7.39 -2.49 1.25
CA PRO A 12 6.73 -1.48 0.46
C PRO A 12 7.26 -0.09 0.80
N PHE A 13 7.37 0.77 -0.21
CA PHE A 13 7.81 2.15 0.00
C PHE A 13 9.17 2.30 0.69
N ILE A 14 10.05 1.30 0.66
CA ILE A 14 11.40 1.32 1.26
C ILE A 14 12.24 2.56 0.87
N ASN A 15 11.97 3.15 -0.30
CA ASN A 15 12.66 4.34 -0.82
C ASN A 15 11.98 5.66 -0.45
N TYR A 16 10.99 5.64 0.46
CA TYR A 16 10.26 6.81 0.91
C TYR A 16 10.45 7.00 2.41
N GLU A 17 10.48 8.25 2.85
CA GLU A 17 10.38 8.55 4.27
C GLU A 17 8.96 8.25 4.78
N HIS A 18 8.87 7.54 5.91
CA HIS A 18 7.61 7.15 6.53
C HIS A 18 7.01 8.33 7.31
N ASN A 19 6.58 9.37 6.58
CA ASN A 19 6.09 10.63 7.13
C ASN A 19 4.65 10.94 6.65
N TYR A 20 4.07 12.05 7.14
CA TYR A 20 2.72 12.50 6.79
C TYR A 20 2.53 12.67 5.27
N TYR A 21 3.56 13.12 4.55
CA TYR A 21 3.48 13.33 3.10
C TYR A 21 3.33 12.01 2.35
N LEU A 22 4.04 10.95 2.77
CA LEU A 22 3.86 9.61 2.20
C LEU A 22 2.42 9.12 2.40
N ALA A 23 1.87 9.29 3.60
CA ALA A 23 0.49 8.91 3.90
C ALA A 23 -0.52 9.65 3.01
N MET A 24 -0.36 10.96 2.83
CA MET A 24 -1.21 11.75 1.93
C MET A 24 -1.08 11.32 0.47
N ASN A 25 0.15 11.05 0.01
CA ASN A 25 0.37 10.57 -1.36
C ASN A 25 -0.32 9.22 -1.60
N ILE A 26 -0.24 8.30 -0.63
CA ILE A 26 -0.90 7.00 -0.67
C ILE A 26 -2.44 7.15 -0.76
N VAL A 27 -3.02 8.04 0.06
CA VAL A 27 -4.47 8.36 0.00
C VAL A 27 -4.85 9.00 -1.35
N ASN A 28 -3.96 9.81 -1.93
CA ASN A 28 -4.13 10.44 -3.23
C ASN A 28 -3.85 9.50 -4.42
N GLY A 29 -3.55 8.22 -4.18
CA GLY A 29 -3.41 7.21 -5.23
C GLY A 29 -1.98 6.76 -5.55
N LEU A 30 -0.98 7.18 -4.77
CA LEU A 30 0.36 6.60 -4.87
C LEU A 30 0.31 5.12 -4.48
N GLY A 31 0.51 4.24 -5.46
CA GLY A 31 0.50 2.80 -5.27
C GLY A 31 1.86 2.13 -5.46
N PRO A 32 2.00 0.87 -5.01
CA PRO A 32 3.20 0.08 -5.25
C PRO A 32 3.42 -0.16 -6.75
N LYS A 33 4.67 -0.04 -7.21
CA LYS A 33 5.03 -0.35 -8.60
C LYS A 33 4.96 -1.85 -8.84
N ILE A 34 4.28 -2.26 -9.91
CA ILE A 34 4.25 -3.67 -10.33
C ILE A 34 5.61 -4.05 -10.92
N VAL A 35 6.21 -5.11 -10.39
CA VAL A 35 7.51 -5.62 -10.85
C VAL A 35 7.36 -6.29 -12.22
N SER A 36 8.35 -6.11 -13.10
CA SER A 36 8.39 -6.79 -14.39
C SER A 36 8.49 -8.30 -14.20
N GLY A 37 7.69 -9.07 -14.93
CA GLY A 37 7.64 -10.53 -14.81
C GLY A 37 6.68 -11.05 -13.73
N THR A 38 6.03 -10.19 -12.92
CA THR A 38 4.96 -10.63 -12.03
C THR A 38 3.79 -11.23 -12.85
N PRO A 39 3.30 -12.45 -12.52
CA PRO A 39 2.14 -13.04 -13.18
C PRO A 39 0.89 -12.16 -13.11
N LEU A 40 0.02 -12.24 -14.12
CA LEU A 40 -1.16 -11.36 -14.23
C LEU A 40 -2.12 -11.51 -13.04
N GLU A 41 -2.29 -12.73 -12.55
CA GLU A 41 -3.09 -13.08 -11.38
C GLU A 41 -2.58 -12.35 -10.14
N TYR A 42 -1.26 -12.28 -9.99
CA TYR A 42 -0.60 -11.62 -8.86
C TYR A 42 -0.75 -10.10 -8.97
N LYS A 43 -0.66 -9.53 -10.18
CA LYS A 43 -0.95 -8.10 -10.41
C LYS A 43 -2.36 -7.73 -9.94
N LYS A 44 -3.36 -8.54 -10.28
CA LYS A 44 -4.75 -8.33 -9.86
C LYS A 44 -4.88 -8.39 -8.34
N MET A 45 -4.23 -9.35 -7.69
CA MET A 45 -4.23 -9.48 -6.23
C MET A 45 -3.55 -8.30 -5.54
N ILE A 46 -2.38 -7.86 -6.01
CA ILE A 46 -1.65 -6.70 -5.48
C ILE A 46 -2.52 -5.44 -5.50
N VAL A 47 -3.17 -5.17 -6.64
CA VAL A 47 -4.03 -3.99 -6.81
C VAL A 47 -5.28 -4.09 -5.91
N LYS A 48 -5.92 -5.26 -5.86
CA LYS A 48 -7.11 -5.49 -5.03
C LYS A 48 -6.80 -5.30 -3.54
N ASP A 49 -5.72 -5.92 -3.06
CA ASP A 49 -5.29 -5.82 -1.65
C ASP A 49 -4.93 -4.39 -1.26
N PHE A 50 -4.22 -3.68 -2.16
CA PHE A 50 -3.87 -2.29 -1.94
C PHE A 50 -5.12 -1.40 -1.88
N SER A 51 -6.03 -1.53 -2.85
CA SER A 51 -7.29 -0.78 -2.88
C SER A 51 -8.15 -1.02 -1.64
N ALA A 52 -8.23 -2.26 -1.15
CA ALA A 52 -8.96 -2.60 0.06
C ALA A 52 -8.39 -1.90 1.31
N LYS A 53 -7.06 -1.85 1.45
CA LYS A 53 -6.39 -1.16 2.56
C LYS A 53 -6.65 0.36 2.55
N ILE A 54 -6.60 0.98 1.38
CA ILE A 54 -6.91 2.41 1.24
C ILE A 54 -8.37 2.69 1.59
N LYS A 55 -9.31 1.90 1.08
CA LYS A 55 -10.74 2.04 1.38
C LYS A 55 -11.02 1.93 2.89
N MET A 56 -10.39 0.97 3.58
CA MET A 56 -10.51 0.84 5.03
C MET A 56 -9.99 2.08 5.78
N THR A 57 -8.88 2.65 5.31
CA THR A 57 -8.27 3.86 5.89
C THR A 57 -9.18 5.08 5.72
N ILE A 58 -9.82 5.24 4.55
CA ILE A 58 -10.75 6.34 4.26
C ILE A 58 -12.09 6.16 4.98
N TYR A 59 -12.56 4.92 5.14
CA TYR A 59 -13.85 4.60 5.77
C TYR A 59 -13.82 4.68 7.31
N ASN A 60 -12.64 4.61 7.94
CA ASN A 60 -12.49 4.76 9.39
C ASN A 60 -12.32 6.23 9.82
N LYS A 61 -13.28 7.09 9.45
CA LYS A 61 -13.21 8.56 9.67
C LYS A 61 -13.80 9.04 11.01
N ASN A 62 -14.41 8.16 11.82
CA ASN A 62 -15.22 8.55 12.99
C ASN A 62 -14.62 8.23 14.38
N SER A 63 -13.36 7.82 14.47
CA SER A 63 -12.68 7.73 15.77
C SER A 63 -11.18 7.83 15.56
N ASN A 64 -10.63 9.03 15.78
CA ASN A 64 -9.20 9.35 15.90
C ASN A 64 -8.27 8.48 15.05
N VAL A 65 -7.86 9.01 13.90
CA VAL A 65 -6.91 8.41 12.96
C VAL A 65 -5.67 7.87 13.69
N ARG A 66 -5.73 6.61 14.14
CA ARG A 66 -4.57 5.85 14.58
C ARG A 66 -4.04 5.18 13.33
N PHE A 67 -3.17 5.92 12.64
CA PHE A 67 -2.39 5.45 11.52
C PHE A 67 -1.65 4.17 11.91
N VAL A 68 -2.02 3.03 11.33
CA VAL A 68 -1.11 1.88 11.28
C VAL A 68 -0.15 2.12 10.12
N LEU A 69 0.75 3.08 10.31
CA LEU A 69 1.99 3.16 9.53
C LEU A 69 2.95 2.03 9.91
N GLU A 70 2.72 1.32 11.02
CA GLU A 70 3.63 0.27 11.52
C GLU A 70 3.75 -0.97 10.62
N HIS A 71 2.97 -1.05 9.54
CA HIS A 71 2.99 -2.18 8.60
C HIS A 71 3.13 -1.72 7.14
N LEU A 72 3.58 -0.48 6.91
CA LEU A 72 4.04 0.05 5.62
C LEU A 72 5.51 0.40 5.75
#